data_AF-A0A4Z1SNB7-F1
#
_entry.id   AF-A0A4Z1SNB7-F1
#
_cell.length_a   1.000
_cell.length_b   1.000
_cell.length_c   1.000
_cell.angle_alpha   90.00
_cell.angle_beta   90.00
_cell.angle_gamma   90.00
#
_symmetry.space_group_name_H-M   'P 1'
#
loop_
_entity.id
_entity.type
_entity.pdbx_description
1 polymer ?
#
loop_
_entity_poly.entity_id
_entity_poly.type
_entity_poly.pdbx_seq_one_letter_code
_entity_poly.pdbx_strand_id
1 'polypeptide(L)'
;MSQLIEAAKTGDLNGVRKHLTEAKTKGPGGWTALMHAVNANHQSCAELLVQYEAGFQNDTGQTALMLAVDQGMTQLIPMLIPKEGGLKNRNGWTALMLATSRGNNEYAKLLLCEAGVQSSKPFNNTPALTSAPIHAST
;
A
#
# COMPACT_ATOMS: atom_id res chain seq x y z
N MET A 1 -13.05 7.37 19.99
CA MET A 1 -12.30 6.30 19.32
C MET A 1 -13.21 5.74 18.24
N SER A 2 -12.75 5.60 16.99
CA SER A 2 -13.61 5.05 15.91
C SER A 2 -13.83 3.56 16.16
N GLN A 3 -15.09 3.14 16.13
CA GLN A 3 -15.48 1.74 16.31
C GLN A 3 -15.09 0.91 15.07
N LEU A 4 -15.15 1.52 13.89
CA LEU A 4 -14.69 0.88 12.66
C LEU A 4 -13.20 0.57 12.69
N ILE A 5 -12.37 1.52 13.14
CA ILE A 5 -10.92 1.32 13.27
C ILE A 5 -10.62 0.19 14.26
N GLU A 6 -11.29 0.17 15.41
CA GLU A 6 -11.06 -0.87 16.42
C GLU A 6 -11.51 -2.26 15.93
N ALA A 7 -12.66 -2.36 15.27
CA ALA A 7 -13.13 -3.61 14.68
C ALA A 7 -12.17 -4.12 13.59
N ALA A 8 -11.68 -3.22 12.73
CA ALA A 8 -10.72 -3.56 11.69
C ALA A 8 -9.37 -4.03 12.26
N LYS A 9 -8.92 -3.41 13.36
CA LYS A 9 -7.69 -3.77 14.08
C LYS A 9 -7.76 -5.12 14.79
N THR A 10 -8.93 -5.49 15.31
CA THR A 10 -9.15 -6.76 16.03
C THR A 10 -9.63 -7.90 15.14
N GLY A 11 -9.96 -7.60 13.87
CA GLY A 11 -10.41 -8.59 12.89
C GLY A 11 -11.90 -8.92 12.99
N ASP A 12 -12.69 -8.12 13.72
CA ASP A 12 -14.13 -8.28 13.83
C ASP A 12 -14.82 -7.82 12.53
N LEU A 13 -15.00 -8.76 11.59
CA LEU A 13 -15.66 -8.51 10.31
C LEU A 13 -17.11 -8.00 10.49
N ASN A 14 -17.82 -8.47 11.52
CA ASN A 14 -19.20 -8.02 11.78
C ASN A 14 -19.21 -6.59 12.33
N GLY A 15 -18.29 -6.28 13.24
CA GLY A 15 -18.05 -4.94 13.72
C GLY A 15 -17.68 -3.98 12.58
N VAL A 16 -16.83 -4.41 11.65
CA VAL A 16 -16.50 -3.63 10.45
C VAL A 16 -17.75 -3.35 9.63
N ARG A 17 -18.54 -4.38 9.28
CA ARG A 17 -19.80 -4.22 8.52
C ARG A 17 -20.78 -3.27 9.20
N LYS A 18 -20.91 -3.35 10.51
CA LYS A 18 -21.84 -2.55 11.31
C LYS A 18 -21.46 -1.06 11.31
N HIS A 19 -20.16 -0.75 11.28
CA HIS A 19 -19.66 0.62 11.44
C HIS A 19 -19.07 1.21 10.14
N LEU A 20 -19.43 0.68 8.96
CA LEU A 20 -18.97 1.20 7.66
C LEU A 20 -19.33 2.68 7.43
N THR A 21 -20.30 3.22 8.17
CA THR A 21 -20.62 4.66 8.17
C THR A 21 -19.47 5.55 8.63
N GLU A 22 -18.54 5.01 9.42
CA GLU A 22 -17.33 5.71 9.88
C GLU A 22 -16.16 5.60 8.89
N ALA A 23 -16.33 4.92 7.75
CA ALA A 23 -15.25 4.73 6.78
C ALA A 23 -14.70 6.06 6.28
N LYS A 24 -13.43 6.07 5.88
CA LYS A 24 -12.64 7.25 5.46
C LYS A 24 -12.25 8.17 6.64
N THR A 25 -12.65 7.83 7.86
CA THR A 25 -12.15 8.49 9.06
C THR A 25 -10.72 8.04 9.32
N LYS A 26 -9.85 9.00 9.66
CA LYS A 26 -8.47 8.73 10.07
C LYS A 26 -8.36 8.77 11.59
N GLY A 27 -7.71 7.75 12.15
CA GLY A 27 -7.27 7.71 13.53
C GLY A 27 -5.93 8.42 13.73
N PRO A 28 -5.29 8.21 14.90
CA PRO A 28 -3.95 8.73 15.18
C PRO A 28 -2.93 8.36 14.10
N GLY A 29 -2.07 9.31 13.74
CA GLY A 29 -1.06 9.09 12.69
C GLY A 29 -1.64 8.99 11.27
N GLY A 30 -2.89 9.40 11.05
CA GLY A 30 -3.55 9.38 9.75
C GLY A 30 -4.01 8.00 9.28
N TRP A 31 -3.99 7.00 10.16
CA TRP A 31 -4.33 5.62 9.82
C TRP A 31 -5.82 5.42 9.62
N THR A 32 -6.21 4.74 8.55
CA THR A 32 -7.60 4.34 8.32
C THR A 32 -7.87 2.92 8.83
N ALA A 33 -9.14 2.50 8.84
CA ALA A 33 -9.51 1.14 9.24
C ALA A 33 -8.86 0.08 8.34
N LEU A 34 -8.81 0.31 7.02
CA LEU A 34 -8.13 -0.55 6.04
C LEU A 34 -6.66 -0.74 6.39
N MET A 35 -5.93 0.34 6.70
CA MET A 35 -4.51 0.25 7.06
C MET A 35 -4.31 -0.55 8.35
N HIS A 36 -5.18 -0.39 9.34
CA HIS A 36 -5.15 -1.19 10.56
C HIS A 36 -5.43 -2.67 10.28
N ALA A 37 -6.45 -3.00 9.47
CA ALA A 37 -6.73 -4.38 9.09
C ALA A 37 -5.56 -5.03 8.34
N VAL A 38 -4.92 -4.29 7.42
CA VAL A 38 -3.76 -4.76 6.69
C VAL A 38 -2.58 -5.01 7.63
N ASN A 39 -2.25 -4.05 8.49
CA ASN A 39 -1.14 -4.18 9.43
C ASN A 39 -1.36 -5.30 10.47
N ALA A 40 -2.62 -5.60 10.80
CA ALA A 40 -2.99 -6.72 11.67
C ALA A 40 -3.20 -8.06 10.90
N ASN A 41 -2.96 -8.08 9.58
CA ASN A 41 -3.13 -9.23 8.70
C ASN A 41 -4.56 -9.82 8.70
N HIS A 42 -5.57 -8.96 8.83
CA HIS A 42 -6.98 -9.33 8.82
C HIS A 42 -7.55 -9.24 7.39
N GLN A 43 -7.23 -10.25 6.58
CA GLN A 43 -7.58 -10.32 5.14
C GLN A 43 -9.04 -9.97 4.85
N SER A 44 -10.01 -10.64 5.49
CA SER A 44 -11.43 -10.42 5.19
C SER A 44 -11.92 -9.01 5.53
N CYS A 45 -11.37 -8.40 6.59
CA CYS A 45 -11.68 -7.01 6.93
C CYS A 45 -11.08 -6.06 5.90
N ALA A 46 -9.82 -6.30 5.51
CA ALA A 46 -9.13 -5.49 4.51
C ALA A 46 -9.85 -5.54 3.16
N GLU A 47 -10.22 -6.73 2.67
CA GLU A 47 -10.97 -6.91 1.42
C GLU A 47 -12.28 -6.11 1.40
N LEU A 48 -13.03 -6.14 2.51
CA LEU A 48 -14.27 -5.38 2.63
C LEU A 48 -14.04 -3.86 2.61
N LEU A 49 -12.95 -3.40 3.21
CA LEU A 49 -12.63 -1.98 3.37
C LEU A 49 -11.97 -1.35 2.14
N VAL A 50 -11.42 -2.14 1.21
CA VAL A 50 -10.76 -1.67 -0.03
C VAL A 50 -11.65 -0.69 -0.79
N GLN A 51 -12.93 -1.01 -1.00
CA GLN A 51 -13.84 -0.17 -1.78
C GLN A 51 -14.15 1.20 -1.11
N TYR A 52 -13.89 1.34 0.18
CA TYR A 52 -14.18 2.55 0.94
C TYR A 52 -12.94 3.42 1.16
N GLU A 53 -11.78 2.80 1.40
CA GLU A 53 -10.60 3.48 1.92
C GLU A 53 -9.31 3.25 1.10
N ALA A 54 -9.39 2.54 -0.03
CA ALA A 54 -8.24 2.52 -0.94
C ALA A 54 -7.95 3.92 -1.48
N GLY A 55 -6.66 4.26 -1.60
CA GLY A 55 -6.17 5.56 -2.05
C GLY A 55 -5.85 6.54 -0.92
N PHE A 56 -6.16 6.21 0.33
CA PHE A 56 -5.75 7.02 1.47
C PHE A 56 -4.28 6.78 1.83
N GLN A 57 -3.65 7.83 2.36
CA GLN A 57 -2.29 7.80 2.92
C GLN A 57 -2.30 8.17 4.40
N ASN A 58 -1.52 7.46 5.20
CA ASN A 58 -1.25 7.84 6.58
C ASN A 58 -0.28 9.03 6.66
N ASP A 59 0.05 9.49 7.86
CA ASP A 59 0.92 10.64 8.06
C ASP A 59 2.38 10.40 7.62
N THR A 60 2.76 9.17 7.26
CA THR A 60 4.08 8.88 6.65
C THR A 60 3.99 8.78 5.12
N GLY A 61 2.79 8.93 4.55
CA GLY A 61 2.52 8.74 3.14
C GLY A 61 2.33 7.27 2.74
N GLN A 62 2.30 6.33 3.69
CA GLN A 62 2.07 4.92 3.35
C GLN A 62 0.60 4.69 2.98
N THR A 63 0.40 3.91 1.94
CA THR A 63 -0.93 3.43 1.49
C THR A 63 -1.18 2.01 2.01
N ALA A 64 -2.40 1.51 1.86
CA ALA A 64 -2.72 0.12 2.23
C ALA A 64 -1.92 -0.89 1.39
N LEU A 65 -1.64 -0.61 0.11
CA LEU A 65 -0.86 -1.44 -0.80
C LEU A 65 0.59 -1.58 -0.32
N MET A 66 1.21 -0.47 0.11
CA MET A 66 2.57 -0.50 0.65
C MET A 66 2.65 -1.37 1.91
N LEU A 67 1.64 -1.29 2.77
CA LEU A 67 1.54 -2.13 3.97
C LEU A 67 1.25 -3.60 3.60
N ALA A 68 0.40 -3.85 2.59
CA ALA A 68 0.06 -5.21 2.15
C ALA A 68 1.27 -5.95 1.58
N VAL A 69 2.16 -5.25 0.86
CA VAL A 69 3.45 -5.78 0.39
C VAL A 69 4.36 -6.13 1.57
N ASP A 70 4.41 -5.30 2.61
CA ASP A 70 5.20 -5.55 3.82
C ASP A 70 4.68 -6.77 4.59
N GLN A 71 3.36 -6.91 4.68
CA GLN A 71 2.67 -7.99 5.40
C GLN A 71 2.52 -9.28 4.58
N GLY A 72 2.88 -9.26 3.30
CA GLY A 72 2.77 -10.43 2.41
C GLY A 72 1.33 -10.81 2.05
N MET A 73 0.39 -9.87 2.06
CA MET A 73 -1.03 -10.10 1.78
C MET A 73 -1.30 -10.23 0.28
N THR A 74 -0.84 -11.34 -0.29
CA THR A 74 -0.80 -11.62 -1.73
C THR A 74 -2.15 -11.43 -2.43
N GLN A 75 -3.25 -11.83 -1.78
CA GLN A 75 -4.59 -11.71 -2.35
C GLN A 75 -5.12 -10.27 -2.37
N LEU A 76 -4.66 -9.43 -1.43
CA LEU A 76 -5.10 -8.04 -1.33
C LEU A 76 -4.37 -7.12 -2.33
N ILE A 77 -3.12 -7.45 -2.67
CA ILE A 77 -2.28 -6.66 -3.58
C ILE A 77 -2.99 -6.37 -4.91
N PRO A 78 -3.51 -7.37 -5.67
CA PRO A 78 -4.24 -7.11 -6.91
C PRO A 78 -5.46 -6.20 -6.77
N MET A 79 -6.13 -6.21 -5.62
CA MET A 79 -7.31 -5.37 -5.37
C MET A 79 -6.96 -3.91 -5.15
N LEU A 80 -5.78 -3.64 -4.58
CA LEU A 80 -5.32 -2.28 -4.25
C LEU A 80 -4.56 -1.61 -5.42
N ILE A 81 -3.90 -2.39 -6.28
CA ILE A 81 -3.14 -1.88 -7.43
C ILE A 81 -3.91 -0.84 -8.27
N PRO A 82 -5.17 -1.07 -8.70
CA PRO A 82 -5.90 -0.12 -9.55
C PRO A 82 -6.20 1.22 -8.87
N LYS A 83 -6.10 1.29 -7.54
CA LYS A 83 -6.45 2.47 -6.73
C LYS A 83 -5.22 3.19 -6.19
N GLU A 84 -4.16 2.43 -5.90
CA GLU A 84 -2.99 2.93 -5.18
C GLU A 84 -1.68 2.78 -5.95
N GLY A 85 -1.72 2.15 -7.13
CA GLY A 85 -0.56 1.94 -7.98
C GLY A 85 0.15 3.25 -8.30
N GLY A 86 1.47 3.27 -8.05
CA GLY A 86 2.34 4.41 -8.32
C GLY A 86 2.30 5.53 -7.28
N LEU A 87 1.44 5.43 -6.24
CA LEU A 87 1.48 6.36 -5.12
C LEU A 87 2.82 6.25 -4.38
N LYS A 88 3.32 7.38 -3.87
CA LYS A 88 4.61 7.49 -3.20
C LYS A 88 4.43 7.89 -1.74
N ASN A 89 5.16 7.24 -0.85
CA ASN A 89 5.27 7.70 0.54
C ASN A 89 6.14 8.96 0.66
N ARG A 90 6.31 9.50 1.87
CA ARG A 90 7.14 10.70 2.09
C ARG A 90 8.63 10.50 1.78
N ASN A 91 9.09 9.25 1.67
CA ASN A 91 10.44 8.91 1.21
C ASN A 91 10.53 8.80 -0.31
N GLY A 92 9.41 8.98 -1.03
CA GLY A 92 9.35 8.89 -2.48
C GLY A 92 9.28 7.46 -3.00
N TRP A 93 8.91 6.47 -2.17
CA TRP A 93 8.89 5.06 -2.55
C TRP A 93 7.49 4.59 -2.89
N THR A 94 7.37 3.78 -3.94
CA THR A 94 6.14 3.08 -4.31
C THR A 94 6.08 1.68 -3.71
N ALA A 95 4.96 0.98 -3.89
CA ALA A 95 4.81 -0.41 -3.48
C ALA A 95 5.80 -1.34 -4.21
N LEU A 96 6.04 -1.12 -5.51
CA LEU A 96 7.05 -1.88 -6.27
C LEU A 96 8.45 -1.72 -5.69
N MET A 97 8.85 -0.49 -5.35
CA MET A 97 10.17 -0.22 -4.75
C MET A 97 10.34 -0.91 -3.40
N LEU A 98 9.27 -0.98 -2.61
CA LEU A 98 9.27 -1.72 -1.33
C LEU A 98 9.41 -3.24 -1.56
N ALA A 99 8.68 -3.79 -2.55
CA ALA A 99 8.75 -5.22 -2.89
C ALA A 99 10.16 -5.63 -3.37
N THR A 100 10.77 -4.83 -4.25
CA THR A 100 12.11 -5.11 -4.79
C THR A 100 13.20 -4.94 -3.74
N SER A 101 13.11 -3.91 -2.89
CA SER A 101 14.01 -3.70 -1.75
C SER A 101 14.06 -4.89 -0.80
N ARG A 102 12.93 -5.59 -0.64
CA ARG A 102 12.81 -6.78 0.22
C ARG A 102 13.18 -8.09 -0.48
N GLY A 103 13.58 -8.04 -1.76
CA GLY A 103 13.89 -9.22 -2.57
C GLY A 103 12.67 -10.06 -2.92
N ASN A 104 11.46 -9.50 -2.84
CA ASN A 104 10.23 -10.25 -3.08
C ASN A 104 9.82 -10.21 -4.55
N ASN A 105 10.38 -11.15 -5.32
CA ASN A 105 10.19 -11.25 -6.76
C ASN A 105 8.73 -11.51 -7.17
N GLU A 106 7.94 -12.19 -6.33
CA GLU A 106 6.52 -12.47 -6.60
C GLU A 106 5.70 -11.16 -6.58
N TYR A 107 5.87 -10.35 -5.53
CA TYR A 107 5.17 -9.06 -5.43
C TYR A 107 5.68 -8.05 -6.45
N ALA A 108 6.98 -8.06 -6.75
CA ALA A 108 7.54 -7.23 -7.81
C ALA A 108 6.89 -7.55 -9.17
N LYS A 109 6.65 -8.83 -9.49
CA LYS A 109 5.93 -9.23 -10.72
C LYS A 109 4.50 -8.71 -10.76
N LEU A 110 3.76 -8.81 -9.65
CA LEU A 110 2.39 -8.28 -9.55
C LEU A 110 2.35 -6.76 -9.73
N LEU A 111 3.40 -6.06 -9.28
CA LEU A 111 3.52 -4.61 -9.28
C LEU A 111 4.26 -4.05 -10.51
N LEU A 112 4.50 -4.85 -11.55
CA LEU A 112 5.16 -4.41 -12.78
C LEU A 112 4.41 -3.28 -13.51
N CYS A 113 3.12 -3.09 -13.23
CA CYS A 113 2.38 -1.92 -13.71
C CYS A 113 2.95 -0.58 -13.22
N GLU A 114 3.72 -0.56 -12.13
CA GLU A 114 4.43 0.62 -11.63
C GLU A 114 5.83 0.80 -12.25
N ALA A 115 6.23 -0.08 -13.18
CA ALA A 115 7.56 -0.01 -13.80
C ALA A 115 7.75 1.33 -14.52
N GLY A 116 8.84 2.03 -14.19
CA GLY A 116 9.17 3.36 -14.70
C GLY A 116 8.94 4.50 -13.70
N VAL A 117 8.22 4.26 -12.60
CA VAL A 117 8.13 5.26 -11.51
C VAL A 117 9.47 5.34 -10.78
N GLN A 118 10.05 6.55 -10.70
CA GLN A 118 11.33 6.81 -10.04
C GLN A 118 11.16 7.35 -8.63
N SER A 119 12.08 6.98 -7.72
CA SER A 119 12.09 7.53 -6.38
C SER A 119 12.60 8.97 -6.39
N SER A 120 12.08 9.82 -5.50
CA SER A 120 12.60 11.18 -5.31
C SER A 120 13.83 11.25 -4.40
N LYS A 121 14.24 10.13 -3.78
CA LYS A 121 15.44 10.07 -2.93
C LYS A 121 16.24 8.80 -3.24
N PRO A 122 17.58 8.90 -3.43
CA PRO A 122 18.41 7.74 -3.68
C PRO A 122 18.47 6.82 -2.45
N PHE A 123 18.48 5.51 -2.70
CA PHE A 123 18.75 4.50 -1.69
C PHE A 123 20.26 4.52 -1.39
N ASN A 124 20.64 4.45 -0.11
CA ASN A 124 22.03 4.29 0.27
C ASN A 124 22.50 2.90 -0.25
N ASN A 125 23.38 2.92 -1.26
CA ASN A 125 24.24 1.82 -1.74
C ASN A 125 23.71 0.84 -2.81
N THR A 126 22.77 1.21 -3.69
CA THR A 126 22.51 0.45 -4.93
C THR A 126 22.84 1.29 -6.16
N PRO A 127 23.65 0.76 -7.12
CA PRO A 127 23.95 1.50 -8.34
C PRO A 127 22.63 1.67 -9.10
N ALA A 128 22.29 2.92 -9.34
CA ALA A 128 21.06 3.30 -10.00
C ALA A 128 20.90 2.51 -11.31
N LEU A 129 19.73 1.90 -11.50
CA LEU A 129 19.19 1.62 -12.83
C LEU A 129 18.86 2.98 -13.47
N THR A 130 19.90 3.78 -13.74
CA THR A 130 19.79 4.96 -14.58
C THR A 130 19.37 4.48 -15.94
N SER A 131 18.19 4.93 -16.35
CA SER A 131 17.73 4.99 -17.73
C SER A 131 18.90 5.11 -18.70
N ALA A 132 19.19 4.04 -19.44
CA ALA A 132 19.97 4.16 -20.65
C ALA A 132 19.17 5.07 -21.59
N PRO A 133 19.71 6.23 -22.01
CA PRO A 133 19.10 7.00 -23.06
C PRO A 133 19.17 6.16 -24.34
N ILE A 134 18.02 5.85 -24.92
CA ILE A 134 17.93 5.42 -26.32
C ILE A 134 18.25 6.65 -27.17
N HIS A 135 19.53 7.03 -27.23
CA HIS A 135 19.99 7.98 -28.24
C HIS A 135 20.13 7.21 -29.54
N ALA A 136 19.10 7.36 -30.38
CA ALA A 136 19.21 7.21 -31.81
C ALA A 136 20.33 8.12 -32.34
N SER A 137 21.23 7.56 -33.15
CA SER A 137 22.09 8.25 -34.11
C SER A 137 22.45 7.19 -35.15
N THR A 138 21.68 7.15 -36.24
CA THR A 138 22.10 7.47 -37.63
C THR A 138 23.10 6.49 -38.20
#